data_AF-A0A7X3PSS4-F1
#
_entry.id   AF-A0A7X3PSS4-F1
#
_cell.length_a   1.000
_cell.length_b   1.000
_cell.length_c   1.000
_cell.angle_alpha   90.00
_cell.angle_beta   90.00
_cell.angle_gamma   90.00
#
_symmetry.space_group_name_H-M   'P 1'
#
loop_
_entity.id
_entity.type
_entity.pdbx_description
1 polymer ?
#
loop_
_entity_poly.entity_id
_entity_poly.type
_entity_poly.pdbx_seq_one_letter_code
_entity_poly.pdbx_strand_id
1 'polypeptide(L)'
;MIPIVLLLLALFPAPSQAQLSTSERMAARLRQLASEVRAQVPTNLNTLNMNAASAAYLREQLANAQNHNRQQALRLELAIQLLRAGQTREAIAELHILQAQNLPPSLRTRVRDRLGLAYLRLGEQENCLLNHTIASCLLPIQGEGIHTLQEGSQAAIEQYTAALHENPDDLSARWLLNIAYMTLGQYPHAVPPEWLISPDCFADSSAIGRFADRAPGLGLDVVALSGGSIVDDFDNDGYLDVVASSWGLDDQLRYFRNQGDGTFAEHTEQAGLTGQVGGLNICQADYDNDGHRDILVLRGAWLADLGHHPNSLLRNNGGTFADATEAAGLLAFHPTHSAAWSDYDNDGDLDLFAAG
;
A
#
# COMPACT_ATOMS: atom_id res chain seq x y z
N MET A 1 37.32 12.42 -69.54
CA MET A 1 37.92 12.03 -68.24
C MET A 1 37.05 12.62 -67.15
N ILE A 2 36.30 11.77 -66.45
CA ILE A 2 35.40 12.18 -65.36
C ILE A 2 36.24 12.20 -64.07
N PRO A 3 36.26 13.29 -63.29
CA PRO A 3 37.02 13.31 -62.04
C PRO A 3 36.24 12.55 -60.96
N ILE A 4 36.91 11.59 -60.32
CA ILE A 4 36.40 10.88 -59.14
C ILE A 4 36.62 11.80 -57.93
N VAL A 5 35.53 12.22 -57.30
CA VAL A 5 35.56 12.92 -56.01
C VAL A 5 35.60 11.84 -54.92
N LEU A 6 36.75 11.74 -54.23
CA LEU A 6 36.87 10.90 -53.03
C LEU A 6 36.20 11.61 -51.85
N LEU A 7 35.06 11.10 -51.41
CA LEU A 7 34.39 11.55 -50.19
C LEU A 7 35.00 10.81 -48.99
N LEU A 8 35.83 11.49 -48.21
CA LEU A 8 36.31 10.99 -46.92
C LEU A 8 35.18 11.11 -45.89
N LEU A 9 34.49 10.01 -45.65
CA LEU A 9 33.56 9.86 -44.52
C LEU A 9 34.38 9.78 -43.23
N ALA A 10 34.43 10.87 -42.47
CA ALA A 10 34.88 10.84 -41.08
C ALA A 10 33.87 10.03 -40.26
N LEU A 11 34.28 8.83 -39.84
CA LEU A 11 33.55 8.04 -38.84
C LEU A 11 33.67 8.77 -37.50
N PHE A 12 32.61 9.48 -37.09
CA PHE A 12 32.45 9.89 -35.71
C PHE A 12 32.14 8.62 -34.88
N PRO A 13 32.82 8.40 -33.74
CA PRO A 13 32.43 7.32 -32.84
C PRO A 13 30.99 7.57 -32.36
N ALA A 14 30.19 6.51 -32.31
CA ALA A 14 28.87 6.57 -31.69
C ALA A 14 29.00 7.11 -30.25
N PRO A 15 28.04 7.93 -29.78
CA PRO A 15 28.06 8.41 -28.39
C PRO A 15 28.12 7.19 -27.47
N SER A 16 29.09 7.16 -26.54
CA SER A 16 29.18 6.12 -25.53
C SER A 16 27.86 6.10 -24.76
N GLN A 17 27.19 4.94 -24.69
CA GLN A 17 26.10 4.76 -23.74
C GLN A 17 26.65 5.10 -22.35
N ALA A 18 26.15 6.19 -21.75
CA ALA A 18 26.56 6.59 -20.41
C ALA A 18 26.31 5.41 -19.48
N GLN A 19 27.35 4.98 -18.77
CA GLN A 19 27.25 3.89 -17.82
C GLN A 19 26.35 4.34 -16.67
N LEU A 20 25.24 3.63 -16.45
CA LEU A 20 24.30 3.92 -15.37
C LEU A 20 25.03 3.94 -14.01
N SER A 21 24.71 4.92 -13.18
CA SER A 21 25.09 4.97 -11.77
C SER A 21 24.61 3.73 -11.00
N THR A 22 25.15 3.48 -9.81
CA THR A 22 24.70 2.37 -8.95
C THR A 22 23.20 2.47 -8.65
N SER A 23 22.73 3.66 -8.30
CA SER A 23 21.30 3.94 -8.03
C SER A 23 20.43 3.68 -9.25
N GLU A 24 20.83 4.13 -10.44
CA GLU A 24 20.07 3.87 -11.68
C GLU A 24 20.02 2.38 -12.04
N ARG A 25 21.11 1.64 -11.80
CA ARG A 25 21.13 0.19 -12.02
C ARG A 25 20.18 -0.53 -11.06
N MET A 26 20.17 -0.17 -9.77
CA MET A 26 19.24 -0.77 -8.82
C MET A 26 17.79 -0.42 -9.18
N ALA A 27 17.50 0.85 -9.50
CA ALA A 27 16.16 1.27 -9.93
C ALA A 27 15.68 0.52 -11.18
N ALA A 28 16.56 0.32 -12.17
CA ALA A 28 16.25 -0.48 -13.36
C ALA A 28 15.96 -1.95 -13.00
N ARG A 29 16.72 -2.54 -12.08
CA ARG A 29 16.52 -3.90 -11.59
C ARG A 29 15.17 -4.07 -10.89
N LEU A 30 14.84 -3.16 -9.97
CA LEU A 30 13.55 -3.19 -9.26
C LEU A 30 12.38 -3.07 -10.22
N ARG A 31 12.47 -2.16 -11.22
CA ARG A 31 11.46 -2.01 -12.26
C ARG A 31 11.28 -3.28 -13.11
N GLN A 32 12.38 -3.92 -13.48
CA GLN A 32 12.34 -5.18 -14.22
C GLN A 32 11.65 -6.27 -13.41
N LEU A 33 12.04 -6.46 -12.14
CA LEU A 33 11.43 -7.45 -11.25
C LEU A 33 9.93 -7.20 -11.06
N ALA A 34 9.52 -5.95 -10.85
CA ALA A 34 8.11 -5.59 -10.75
C ALA A 34 7.32 -5.97 -12.02
N SER A 35 7.92 -5.79 -13.21
CA SER A 35 7.34 -6.23 -14.49
C SER A 35 7.23 -7.76 -14.58
N GLU A 36 8.25 -8.49 -14.14
CA GLU A 36 8.25 -9.96 -14.15
C GLU A 36 7.21 -10.54 -13.19
N VAL A 37 7.08 -9.97 -11.99
CA VAL A 37 6.02 -10.34 -11.04
C VAL A 37 4.64 -10.11 -11.66
N ARG A 38 4.42 -8.94 -12.29
CA ARG A 38 3.18 -8.63 -13.03
C ARG A 38 2.82 -9.60 -14.15
N ALA A 39 3.81 -10.20 -14.81
CA ALA A 39 3.55 -11.20 -15.83
C ALA A 39 2.98 -12.52 -15.27
N GLN A 40 3.12 -12.77 -13.96
CA GLN A 40 2.67 -14.01 -13.31
C GLN A 40 1.24 -13.94 -12.76
N VAL A 41 0.55 -12.80 -12.84
CA VAL A 41 -0.86 -12.64 -12.42
C VAL A 41 -1.83 -13.69 -12.98
N PRO A 42 -1.71 -14.17 -14.23
CA PRO A 42 -2.64 -15.18 -14.77
C PRO A 42 -2.65 -16.50 -14.01
N THR A 43 -1.61 -16.79 -13.21
CA THR A 43 -1.46 -18.08 -12.50
C THR A 43 -1.76 -18.00 -11.00
N ASN A 44 -1.81 -16.81 -10.40
CA ASN A 44 -2.07 -16.63 -8.96
C ASN A 44 -2.93 -15.39 -8.65
N LEU A 45 -4.21 -15.61 -8.35
CA LEU A 45 -5.19 -14.56 -8.02
C LEU A 45 -5.13 -14.09 -6.56
N ASN A 46 -4.30 -14.73 -5.72
CA ASN A 46 -4.12 -14.36 -4.32
C ASN A 46 -2.86 -13.52 -4.09
N THR A 47 -2.17 -13.12 -5.15
CA THR A 47 -0.98 -12.29 -4.98
C THR A 47 -1.35 -10.90 -4.49
N LEU A 48 -0.84 -10.60 -3.30
CA LEU A 48 -0.91 -9.30 -2.65
C LEU A 48 -0.46 -8.18 -3.62
N ASN A 49 -1.15 -7.04 -3.61
CA ASN A 49 -0.93 -5.89 -4.51
C ASN A 49 -1.11 -6.11 -6.02
N MET A 50 -1.73 -7.21 -6.46
CA MET A 50 -1.96 -7.47 -7.90
C MET A 50 -3.43 -7.45 -8.33
N ASN A 51 -4.32 -7.02 -7.43
CA ASN A 51 -5.77 -7.17 -7.58
C ASN A 51 -6.32 -6.50 -8.86
N ALA A 52 -5.75 -5.36 -9.30
CA ALA A 52 -6.18 -4.68 -10.52
C ALA A 52 -5.88 -5.50 -11.78
N ALA A 53 -4.70 -6.12 -11.84
CA ALA A 53 -4.33 -7.01 -12.94
C ALA A 53 -5.15 -8.32 -12.90
N SER A 54 -5.38 -8.87 -11.70
CA SER A 54 -6.26 -10.03 -11.50
C SER A 54 -7.67 -9.74 -11.99
N ALA A 55 -8.21 -8.55 -11.71
CA ALA A 55 -9.51 -8.12 -12.20
C ALA A 55 -9.54 -8.00 -13.74
N ALA A 56 -8.50 -7.46 -14.38
CA ALA A 56 -8.41 -7.39 -15.84
C ALA A 56 -8.43 -8.79 -16.48
N TYR A 57 -7.65 -9.74 -15.95
CA TYR A 57 -7.66 -11.13 -16.39
C TYR A 57 -9.05 -11.78 -16.21
N LEU A 58 -9.69 -11.59 -15.06
CA LEU A 58 -11.01 -12.16 -14.78
C LEU A 58 -12.11 -11.59 -15.69
N ARG A 59 -12.02 -10.31 -16.11
CA ARG A 59 -12.93 -9.73 -17.11
C ARG A 59 -12.84 -10.48 -18.44
N GLU A 60 -11.63 -10.78 -18.91
CA GLU A 60 -11.42 -11.55 -20.14
C GLU A 60 -11.98 -12.99 -20.01
N GLN A 61 -11.70 -13.66 -18.89
CA GLN A 61 -12.22 -15.00 -18.63
C GLN A 61 -13.76 -15.02 -18.56
N LEU A 62 -14.37 -14.00 -17.96
CA LEU A 62 -15.82 -13.86 -17.88
C LEU A 62 -16.45 -13.65 -19.26
N ALA A 63 -15.84 -12.84 -20.12
CA ALA A 63 -16.32 -12.60 -21.49
C ALA A 63 -16.33 -13.90 -22.34
N ASN A 64 -15.38 -14.80 -22.08
CA ASN A 64 -15.24 -16.07 -22.81
C ASN A 64 -16.02 -17.24 -22.17
N ALA A 65 -16.57 -17.07 -20.97
CA ALA A 65 -17.26 -18.14 -20.26
C ALA A 65 -18.65 -18.44 -20.86
N GLN A 66 -18.89 -19.68 -21.28
CA GLN A 66 -20.17 -20.11 -21.87
C GLN A 66 -21.15 -20.70 -20.84
N ASN A 67 -20.66 -21.18 -19.70
CA ASN A 67 -21.46 -21.83 -18.67
C ASN A 67 -21.93 -20.83 -17.60
N HIS A 68 -23.23 -20.83 -17.29
CA HIS A 68 -23.83 -19.90 -16.34
C HIS A 68 -23.22 -19.98 -14.92
N ASN A 69 -23.01 -21.19 -14.38
CA ASN A 69 -22.41 -21.37 -13.06
C ASN A 69 -20.95 -20.87 -13.05
N ARG A 70 -20.22 -21.05 -14.16
CA ARG A 70 -18.86 -20.52 -14.29
C ARG A 70 -18.86 -19.00 -14.37
N GLN A 71 -19.80 -18.39 -15.10
CA GLN A 71 -19.97 -16.94 -15.13
C GLN A 71 -20.27 -16.37 -13.74
N GLN A 72 -21.16 -17.00 -12.98
CA GLN A 72 -21.47 -16.58 -11.60
C GLN A 72 -20.24 -16.61 -10.70
N ALA A 73 -19.46 -17.70 -10.76
CA ALA A 73 -18.23 -17.83 -9.98
C ALA A 73 -17.16 -16.79 -10.37
N LEU A 74 -16.93 -16.60 -11.67
CA LEU A 74 -15.96 -15.63 -12.18
C LEU A 74 -16.36 -14.19 -11.83
N ARG A 75 -17.66 -13.86 -11.87
CA ARG A 75 -18.15 -12.53 -11.54
C ARG A 75 -17.97 -12.20 -10.05
N LEU A 76 -18.19 -13.18 -9.17
CA LEU A 76 -17.95 -12.97 -7.73
C LEU A 76 -16.46 -12.76 -7.47
N GLU A 77 -15.60 -13.57 -8.08
CA GLU A 77 -14.15 -13.41 -7.94
C GLU A 77 -13.68 -12.06 -8.51
N LEU A 78 -14.19 -11.67 -9.69
CA LEU A 78 -13.94 -10.35 -10.28
C LEU A 78 -14.32 -9.24 -9.31
N ALA A 79 -15.53 -9.26 -8.74
CA ALA A 79 -15.96 -8.25 -7.78
C ALA A 79 -15.04 -8.17 -6.54
N ILE A 80 -14.55 -9.31 -6.03
CA ILE A 80 -13.61 -9.35 -4.91
C ILE A 80 -12.28 -8.68 -5.30
N GLN A 81 -11.75 -8.99 -6.48
CA GLN A 81 -10.49 -8.41 -6.95
C GLN A 81 -10.64 -6.91 -7.24
N LEU A 82 -11.76 -6.48 -7.84
CA LEU A 82 -12.10 -5.07 -8.03
C LEU A 82 -12.13 -4.32 -6.70
N LEU A 83 -12.80 -4.88 -5.69
CA LEU A 83 -12.89 -4.28 -4.37
C LEU A 83 -11.50 -4.15 -3.72
N ARG A 84 -10.66 -5.20 -3.79
CA ARG A 84 -9.28 -5.16 -3.29
C ARG A 84 -8.37 -4.21 -4.07
N ALA A 85 -8.70 -3.93 -5.34
CA ALA A 85 -8.02 -2.95 -6.16
C ALA A 85 -8.51 -1.50 -5.93
N GLY A 86 -9.48 -1.30 -5.02
CA GLY A 86 -10.10 0.00 -4.78
C GLY A 86 -11.10 0.43 -5.86
N GLN A 87 -11.44 -0.43 -6.82
CA GLN A 87 -12.43 -0.19 -7.88
C GLN A 87 -13.86 -0.50 -7.38
N THR A 88 -14.24 0.15 -6.27
CA THR A 88 -15.40 -0.23 -5.45
C THR A 88 -16.72 -0.12 -6.19
N ARG A 89 -16.95 0.95 -6.98
CA ARG A 89 -18.20 1.12 -7.74
C ARG A 89 -18.39 0.02 -8.79
N GLU A 90 -17.31 -0.41 -9.44
CA GLU A 90 -17.36 -1.53 -10.38
C GLU A 90 -17.63 -2.86 -9.67
N ALA A 91 -17.01 -3.08 -8.50
CA ALA A 91 -17.29 -4.26 -7.68
C ALA A 91 -18.78 -4.34 -7.28
N ILE A 92 -19.38 -3.23 -6.85
CA ILE A 92 -20.80 -3.12 -6.51
C ILE A 92 -21.67 -3.47 -7.72
N ALA A 93 -21.35 -2.93 -8.91
CA ALA A 93 -22.09 -3.23 -10.13
C ALA A 93 -22.08 -4.73 -10.46
N GLU A 94 -20.92 -5.39 -10.38
CA GLU A 94 -20.80 -6.83 -10.62
C GLU A 94 -21.59 -7.67 -9.61
N LEU A 95 -21.59 -7.25 -8.34
CA LEU A 95 -22.34 -7.93 -7.28
C LEU A 95 -23.85 -7.78 -7.44
N HIS A 96 -24.36 -6.61 -7.88
CA HIS A 96 -25.79 -6.47 -8.16
C HIS A 96 -26.25 -7.33 -9.33
N ILE A 97 -25.40 -7.49 -10.36
CA ILE A 97 -25.72 -8.40 -11.47
C ILE A 97 -25.84 -9.85 -10.97
N LEU A 98 -25.04 -10.26 -9.98
CA LEU A 98 -25.21 -11.55 -9.31
C LEU A 98 -26.48 -11.61 -8.46
N GLN A 99 -26.73 -10.58 -7.64
CA GLN A 99 -27.87 -10.53 -6.72
C GLN A 99 -29.22 -10.62 -7.46
N ALA A 100 -29.30 -10.10 -8.69
CA ALA A 100 -30.48 -10.18 -9.54
C ALA A 100 -30.75 -11.59 -10.13
N GLN A 101 -29.84 -12.55 -9.96
CA GLN A 101 -29.96 -13.91 -10.48
C GLN A 101 -30.50 -14.88 -9.42
N ASN A 102 -30.95 -16.05 -9.88
CA ASN A 102 -31.30 -17.14 -8.97
C ASN A 102 -30.02 -17.84 -8.46
N LEU A 103 -29.54 -17.41 -7.30
CA LEU A 103 -28.33 -17.93 -6.67
C LEU A 103 -28.65 -19.05 -5.65
N PRO A 104 -27.80 -20.10 -5.58
CA PRO A 104 -27.79 -21.03 -4.45
C PRO A 104 -27.67 -20.28 -3.12
N PRO A 105 -28.28 -20.77 -2.02
CA PRO A 105 -28.30 -20.06 -0.74
C PRO A 105 -26.92 -19.63 -0.21
N SER A 106 -25.91 -20.50 -0.34
CA SER A 106 -24.53 -20.20 0.09
C SER A 106 -23.89 -19.08 -0.74
N LEU A 107 -24.14 -19.04 -2.05
CA LEU A 107 -23.62 -18.00 -2.93
C LEU A 107 -24.35 -16.66 -2.70
N ARG A 108 -25.66 -16.72 -2.48
CA ARG A 108 -26.48 -15.54 -2.14
C ARG A 108 -25.97 -14.84 -0.88
N THR A 109 -25.68 -15.62 0.17
CA THR A 109 -25.12 -15.11 1.43
C THR A 109 -23.78 -14.42 1.17
N ARG A 110 -22.85 -15.09 0.47
CA ARG A 110 -21.55 -14.50 0.10
C ARG A 110 -21.66 -13.21 -0.72
N VAL A 111 -22.60 -13.14 -1.66
CA VAL A 111 -22.84 -11.93 -2.47
C VAL A 111 -23.35 -10.79 -1.59
N ARG A 112 -24.26 -11.06 -0.65
CA ARG A 112 -24.75 -10.05 0.31
C ARG A 112 -23.63 -9.52 1.19
N ASP A 113 -22.81 -10.41 1.76
CA ASP A 113 -21.68 -10.02 2.61
C ASP A 113 -20.71 -9.13 1.86
N ARG A 114 -20.43 -9.47 0.59
CA ARG A 114 -19.56 -8.66 -0.28
C ARG A 114 -20.19 -7.33 -0.68
N LEU A 115 -21.51 -7.25 -0.90
CA LEU A 115 -22.20 -5.98 -1.13
C LEU A 115 -22.11 -5.07 0.10
N GLY A 116 -22.42 -5.59 1.28
CA GLY A 116 -22.31 -4.81 2.52
C GLY A 116 -20.90 -4.26 2.73
N LEU A 117 -19.88 -5.10 2.50
CA LEU A 117 -18.48 -4.68 2.62
C LEU A 117 -18.10 -3.66 1.53
N ALA A 118 -18.55 -3.86 0.30
CA ALA A 118 -18.27 -2.95 -0.81
C ALA A 118 -18.91 -1.57 -0.57
N TYR A 119 -20.10 -1.52 0.01
CA TYR A 119 -20.75 -0.27 0.37
C TYR A 119 -20.08 0.45 1.55
N LEU A 120 -19.62 -0.29 2.58
CA LEU A 120 -18.78 0.31 3.62
C LEU A 120 -17.48 0.88 3.04
N ARG A 121 -16.86 0.15 2.10
CA ARG A 121 -15.66 0.64 1.38
C ARG A 121 -15.94 1.85 0.52
N LEU A 122 -17.12 1.94 -0.09
CA LEU A 122 -17.52 3.14 -0.84
C LEU A 122 -17.60 4.35 0.10
N GLY A 123 -18.26 4.17 1.25
CA GLY A 123 -18.33 5.20 2.29
C GLY A 123 -16.95 5.62 2.80
N GLU A 124 -16.05 4.67 3.07
CA GLU A 124 -14.66 4.94 3.47
C GLU A 124 -13.90 5.72 2.39
N GLN A 125 -13.93 5.27 1.13
CA GLN A 125 -13.22 5.95 0.05
C GLN A 125 -13.70 7.40 -0.11
N GLU A 126 -15.02 7.61 -0.06
CA GLU A 126 -15.60 8.93 -0.28
C GLU A 126 -15.43 9.87 0.90
N ASN A 127 -15.44 9.37 2.14
CA ASN A 127 -15.45 10.20 3.34
C ASN A 127 -14.12 10.18 4.10
N CYS A 128 -13.44 9.02 4.21
CA CYS A 128 -12.17 8.93 4.93
C CYS A 128 -10.95 9.18 4.06
N LEU A 129 -10.99 8.80 2.77
CA LEU A 129 -9.84 8.99 1.87
C LEU A 129 -9.94 10.31 1.10
N LEU A 130 -11.05 10.54 0.38
CA LEU A 130 -11.19 11.73 -0.48
C LEU A 130 -11.56 13.00 0.29
N ASN A 131 -12.27 12.88 1.40
CA ASN A 131 -12.69 14.00 2.25
C ASN A 131 -12.17 13.84 3.69
N HIS A 132 -10.89 13.45 3.80
CA HIS A 132 -10.24 13.10 5.06
C HIS A 132 -10.31 14.23 6.11
N THR A 133 -10.56 13.84 7.36
CA THR A 133 -10.43 14.67 8.56
C THR A 133 -9.58 13.93 9.58
N ILE A 134 -9.05 14.64 10.58
CA ILE A 134 -8.26 14.03 11.67
C ILE A 134 -9.04 12.99 12.50
N ALA A 135 -10.36 12.92 12.32
CA ALA A 135 -11.25 11.97 12.99
C ALA A 135 -11.69 10.82 12.07
N SER A 136 -11.35 10.86 10.78
CA SER A 136 -11.74 9.86 9.79
C SER A 136 -11.30 8.46 10.22
N CYS A 137 -12.25 7.53 10.18
CA CYS A 137 -12.00 6.11 10.39
C CYS A 137 -11.39 5.74 11.77
N LEU A 138 -11.50 6.61 12.78
CA LEU A 138 -11.16 6.31 14.17
C LEU A 138 -12.37 5.76 14.93
N LEU A 139 -12.20 4.66 15.66
CA LEU A 139 -13.28 4.03 16.42
C LEU A 139 -13.34 4.53 17.89
N PRO A 140 -14.55 4.70 18.47
CA PRO A 140 -15.83 4.82 17.76
C PRO A 140 -15.87 6.07 16.88
N ILE A 141 -16.54 5.96 15.73
CA ILE A 141 -16.67 7.05 14.75
C ILE A 141 -17.66 8.08 15.31
N GLN A 142 -17.20 9.33 15.38
CA GLN A 142 -17.94 10.44 15.98
C GLN A 142 -17.40 11.78 15.47
N GLY A 143 -18.16 12.86 15.72
CA GLY A 143 -17.75 14.22 15.36
C GLY A 143 -17.45 14.36 13.87
N GLU A 144 -16.27 14.87 13.53
CA GLU A 144 -15.82 15.06 12.14
C GLU A 144 -15.53 13.75 11.38
N GLY A 145 -15.59 12.59 12.05
CA GLY A 145 -15.51 11.29 11.40
C GLY A 145 -16.84 10.80 10.81
N ILE A 146 -17.96 11.49 11.09
CA ILE A 146 -19.28 11.15 10.54
C ILE A 146 -19.31 11.44 9.04
N HIS A 147 -19.82 10.49 8.26
CA HIS A 147 -19.88 10.57 6.81
C HIS A 147 -20.92 11.60 6.35
N THR A 148 -20.49 12.45 5.42
CA THR A 148 -21.36 13.41 4.72
C THR A 148 -21.96 12.79 3.46
N LEU A 149 -21.21 11.92 2.78
CA LEU A 149 -21.67 11.09 1.67
C LEU A 149 -22.16 9.75 2.21
N GLN A 150 -23.48 9.64 2.36
CA GLN A 150 -24.11 8.58 3.16
C GLN A 150 -24.57 7.35 2.36
N GLU A 151 -24.50 7.38 1.02
CA GLU A 151 -24.95 6.29 0.13
C GLU A 151 -24.37 4.95 0.56
N GLY A 152 -23.05 4.87 0.71
CA GLY A 152 -22.36 3.64 1.12
C GLY A 152 -22.79 3.16 2.51
N SER A 153 -22.88 4.05 3.49
CA SER A 153 -23.27 3.68 4.85
C SER A 153 -24.72 3.18 4.94
N GLN A 154 -25.66 3.85 4.26
CA GLN A 154 -27.08 3.46 4.25
C GLN A 154 -27.28 2.11 3.55
N ALA A 155 -26.67 1.92 2.37
CA ALA A 155 -26.78 0.67 1.63
C ALA A 155 -26.11 -0.50 2.39
N ALA A 156 -25.01 -0.25 3.11
CA ALA A 156 -24.41 -1.25 3.99
C ALA A 156 -25.35 -1.68 5.13
N ILE A 157 -26.05 -0.73 5.77
CA ILE A 157 -27.06 -1.04 6.81
C ILE A 157 -28.14 -1.96 6.25
N GLU A 158 -28.64 -1.70 5.05
CA GLU A 158 -29.64 -2.56 4.40
C GLU A 158 -29.13 -3.99 4.21
N GLN A 159 -27.90 -4.15 3.71
CA GLN A 159 -27.32 -5.48 3.49
C GLN A 159 -27.10 -6.23 4.82
N TYR A 160 -26.53 -5.58 5.85
CA TYR A 160 -26.24 -6.23 7.12
C TYR A 160 -27.50 -6.51 7.95
N THR A 161 -28.51 -5.64 7.88
CA THR A 161 -29.82 -5.90 8.48
C THR A 161 -30.47 -7.14 7.85
N ALA A 162 -30.44 -7.25 6.52
CA ALA A 162 -30.94 -8.44 5.83
C ALA A 162 -30.14 -9.71 6.19
N ALA A 163 -28.81 -9.59 6.33
CA ALA A 163 -27.95 -10.70 6.73
C ALA A 163 -28.29 -11.20 8.14
N LEU A 164 -28.49 -10.29 9.11
CA LEU A 164 -28.80 -10.64 10.49
C LEU A 164 -30.23 -11.17 10.68
N HIS A 165 -31.18 -10.79 9.83
CA HIS A 165 -32.49 -11.46 9.81
C HIS A 165 -32.40 -12.93 9.37
N GLU A 166 -31.46 -13.27 8.47
CA GLU A 166 -31.24 -14.66 8.05
C GLU A 166 -30.37 -15.45 9.03
N ASN A 167 -29.36 -14.81 9.61
CA ASN A 167 -28.45 -15.39 10.59
C ASN A 167 -28.16 -14.39 11.73
N PRO A 168 -28.97 -14.39 12.80
CA PRO A 168 -28.81 -13.45 13.91
C PRO A 168 -27.49 -13.56 14.68
N ASP A 169 -26.81 -14.71 14.58
CA ASP A 169 -25.57 -15.00 15.29
C ASP A 169 -24.31 -14.59 14.50
N ASP A 170 -24.45 -13.94 13.34
CA ASP A 170 -23.32 -13.44 12.56
C ASP A 170 -22.67 -12.21 13.24
N LEU A 171 -21.62 -12.46 14.01
CA LEU A 171 -20.87 -11.43 14.72
C LEU A 171 -20.19 -10.43 13.77
N SER A 172 -19.80 -10.85 12.56
CA SER A 172 -19.16 -9.96 11.59
C SER A 172 -20.18 -8.97 11.03
N ALA A 173 -21.36 -9.45 10.64
CA ALA A 173 -22.47 -8.60 10.20
C ALA A 173 -22.93 -7.66 11.32
N ARG A 174 -23.03 -8.15 12.57
CA ARG A 174 -23.38 -7.34 13.74
C ARG A 174 -22.37 -6.22 13.97
N TRP A 175 -21.08 -6.52 13.93
CA TRP A 175 -20.02 -5.52 14.06
C TRP A 175 -20.12 -4.45 12.97
N LEU A 176 -20.18 -4.87 11.70
CA LEU A 176 -20.19 -3.97 10.55
C LEU A 176 -21.48 -3.14 10.46
N LEU A 177 -22.61 -3.68 10.91
CA LEU A 177 -23.86 -2.92 11.07
C LEU A 177 -23.67 -1.75 12.05
N ASN A 178 -23.08 -2.01 13.22
CA ASN A 178 -22.86 -0.96 14.22
C ASN A 178 -21.87 0.11 13.70
N ILE A 179 -20.81 -0.29 12.99
CA ILE A 179 -19.92 0.66 12.30
C ILE A 179 -20.69 1.52 11.29
N ALA A 180 -21.56 0.93 10.47
CA ALA A 180 -22.36 1.67 9.50
C ALA A 180 -23.28 2.70 10.19
N TYR A 181 -23.90 2.37 11.32
CA TYR A 181 -24.66 3.35 12.11
C TYR A 181 -23.78 4.43 12.75
N MET A 182 -22.55 4.11 13.19
CA MET A 182 -21.59 5.11 13.68
C MET A 182 -21.19 6.09 12.58
N THR A 183 -20.95 5.61 11.35
CA THR A 183 -20.63 6.50 10.22
C THR A 183 -21.76 7.47 9.90
N LEU A 184 -23.00 7.18 10.28
CA LEU A 184 -24.14 8.09 10.10
C LEU A 184 -24.41 8.98 11.32
N GLY A 185 -23.62 8.86 12.40
CA GLY A 185 -23.88 9.55 13.67
C GLY A 185 -25.16 9.09 14.37
N GLN A 186 -25.64 7.89 14.03
CA GLN A 186 -26.91 7.33 14.51
C GLN A 186 -26.71 6.26 15.60
N TYR A 187 -25.48 5.79 15.79
CA TYR A 187 -25.11 4.93 16.90
C TYR A 187 -25.10 5.71 18.22
N PRO A 188 -25.58 5.14 19.34
CA PRO A 188 -26.18 3.80 19.45
C PRO A 188 -27.70 3.78 19.18
N HIS A 189 -28.35 4.93 19.13
CA HIS A 189 -29.80 5.04 19.30
C HIS A 189 -30.65 4.46 18.16
N ALA A 190 -30.13 4.42 16.93
CA ALA A 190 -30.86 3.87 15.78
C ALA A 190 -30.54 2.39 15.50
N VAL A 191 -29.58 1.79 16.21
CA VAL A 191 -29.27 0.37 16.01
C VAL A 191 -30.39 -0.48 16.63
N PRO A 192 -30.91 -1.50 15.94
CA PRO A 192 -31.86 -2.45 16.53
C PRO A 192 -31.32 -3.03 17.84
N PRO A 193 -32.09 -3.00 18.96
CA PRO A 193 -31.60 -3.38 20.28
C PRO A 193 -30.98 -4.79 20.36
N GLU A 194 -31.52 -5.74 19.61
CA GLU A 194 -31.03 -7.12 19.50
C GLU A 194 -29.62 -7.23 18.91
N TRP A 195 -29.18 -6.25 18.12
CA TRP A 195 -27.88 -6.25 17.44
C TRP A 195 -26.96 -5.11 17.90
N LEU A 196 -27.44 -4.23 18.79
CA LEU A 196 -26.64 -3.15 19.36
C LEU A 196 -25.40 -3.71 20.10
N ILE A 197 -24.23 -3.16 19.78
CA ILE A 197 -23.03 -3.33 20.60
C ILE A 197 -23.04 -2.21 21.64
N SER A 198 -22.88 -2.55 22.92
CA SER A 198 -22.95 -1.55 24.00
C SER A 198 -21.89 -0.45 23.82
N PRO A 199 -22.24 0.84 23.98
CA PRO A 199 -21.28 1.93 24.03
C PRO A 199 -20.19 1.74 25.08
N ASP A 200 -20.48 0.98 26.14
CA ASP A 200 -19.51 0.66 27.20
C ASP A 200 -18.27 -0.07 26.67
N CYS A 201 -18.39 -0.78 25.54
CA CYS A 201 -17.25 -1.42 24.88
C CYS A 201 -16.20 -0.40 24.38
N PHE A 202 -16.59 0.86 24.21
CA PHE A 202 -15.72 1.96 23.78
C PHE A 202 -15.42 2.96 24.90
N ALA A 203 -15.84 2.68 26.13
CA ALA A 203 -15.53 3.54 27.27
C ALA A 203 -14.02 3.53 27.52
N ASP A 204 -13.40 4.70 27.48
CA ASP A 204 -11.99 4.85 27.81
C ASP A 204 -11.81 4.67 29.32
N SER A 205 -10.97 3.71 29.71
CA SER A 205 -10.56 3.51 31.11
C SER A 205 -9.22 4.19 31.41
N SER A 206 -8.57 4.78 30.41
CA SER A 206 -7.26 5.41 30.48
C SER A 206 -7.36 6.94 30.52
N ALA A 207 -6.30 7.59 31.03
CA ALA A 207 -6.18 9.05 31.07
C ALA A 207 -5.44 9.64 29.84
N ILE A 208 -5.05 8.79 28.87
CA ILE A 208 -4.18 9.18 27.74
C ILE A 208 -4.99 9.94 26.68
N GLY A 209 -6.30 9.70 26.58
CA GLY A 209 -7.18 10.35 25.62
C GLY A 209 -6.90 9.89 24.18
N ARG A 210 -7.36 10.68 23.20
CA ARG A 210 -7.20 10.37 21.77
C ARG A 210 -5.96 11.02 21.18
N PHE A 211 -5.21 10.24 20.41
CA PHE A 211 -4.18 10.78 19.53
C PHE A 211 -4.85 11.45 18.33
N ALA A 212 -4.38 12.65 17.99
CA ALA A 212 -4.83 13.38 16.80
C ALA A 212 -3.86 13.12 15.66
N ASP A 213 -4.39 12.82 14.48
CA ASP A 213 -3.58 12.81 13.27
C ASP A 213 -3.06 14.24 12.99
N ARG A 214 -1.75 14.35 12.81
CA ARG A 214 -1.06 15.61 12.50
C ARG A 214 -0.49 15.62 11.09
N ALA A 215 -0.42 14.49 10.40
CA ALA A 215 0.28 14.35 9.14
C ALA A 215 -0.18 15.36 8.07
N PRO A 216 -1.51 15.63 7.88
CA PRO A 216 -1.96 16.61 6.88
C PRO A 216 -1.49 18.03 7.14
N GLY A 217 -1.44 18.43 8.41
CA GLY A 217 -0.98 19.77 8.79
C GLY A 217 0.53 19.96 8.68
N LEU A 218 1.28 18.87 8.53
CA LEU A 218 2.74 18.86 8.49
C LEU A 218 3.29 18.60 7.07
N GLY A 219 2.46 18.17 6.12
CA GLY A 219 2.89 17.75 4.79
C GLY A 219 3.39 16.30 4.70
N LEU A 220 2.90 15.43 5.61
CA LEU A 220 3.27 14.01 5.71
C LEU A 220 2.11 13.05 5.37
N ASP A 221 0.99 13.56 4.86
CA ASP A 221 -0.25 12.83 4.57
C ASP A 221 -0.24 12.12 3.21
N VAL A 222 0.88 11.48 2.87
CA VAL A 222 0.95 10.68 1.64
C VAL A 222 0.20 9.37 1.81
N VAL A 223 -0.74 9.13 0.90
CA VAL A 223 -1.45 7.85 0.81
C VAL A 223 -0.61 6.85 0.02
N ALA A 224 -0.21 5.76 0.66
CA ALA A 224 0.53 4.66 0.07
C ALA A 224 0.19 3.32 0.77
N LEU A 225 0.84 2.23 0.34
CA LEU A 225 0.68 0.90 0.92
C LEU A 225 1.69 0.74 2.07
N SER A 226 1.34 1.21 3.27
CA SER A 226 2.03 1.03 4.57
C SER A 226 3.39 0.29 4.55
N GLY A 227 4.51 0.97 4.70
CA GLY A 227 5.83 0.34 4.85
C GLY A 227 6.43 0.55 6.24
N GLY A 228 7.73 0.84 6.28
CA GLY A 228 8.41 1.36 7.46
C GLY A 228 8.56 2.88 7.42
N SER A 229 8.81 3.48 8.57
CA SER A 229 9.16 4.89 8.70
C SER A 229 10.36 5.03 9.63
N ILE A 230 11.32 5.87 9.27
CA ILE A 230 12.50 6.20 10.07
C ILE A 230 12.61 7.71 10.20
N VAL A 231 13.20 8.15 11.31
CA VAL A 231 13.37 9.55 11.67
C VAL A 231 14.80 9.75 12.14
N ASP A 232 15.52 10.64 11.49
CA ASP A 232 16.89 11.04 11.84
C ASP A 232 17.22 12.38 11.17
N ASP A 233 18.34 12.99 11.54
CA ASP A 233 18.86 14.20 10.89
C ASP A 233 19.70 13.79 9.68
N PHE A 234 19.06 13.54 8.53
CA PHE A 234 19.72 12.89 7.39
C PHE A 234 20.63 13.84 6.60
N ASP A 235 20.44 15.15 6.71
CA ASP A 235 21.30 16.15 6.08
C ASP A 235 22.19 16.93 7.08
N ASN A 236 22.16 16.55 8.35
CA ASN A 236 22.92 17.15 9.45
C ASN A 236 22.65 18.66 9.63
N ASP A 237 21.42 19.11 9.36
CA ASP A 237 21.00 20.50 9.53
C ASP A 237 20.46 20.82 10.94
N GLY A 238 20.37 19.80 11.80
CA GLY A 238 19.91 19.91 13.18
C GLY A 238 18.41 19.67 13.36
N TYR A 239 17.67 19.37 12.29
CA TYR A 239 16.25 19.03 12.33
C TYR A 239 16.03 17.56 11.95
N LEU A 240 15.14 16.88 12.67
CA LEU A 240 14.78 15.49 12.35
C LEU A 240 13.90 15.45 11.10
N ASP A 241 14.35 14.72 10.09
CA ASP A 241 13.65 14.41 8.86
C ASP A 241 12.89 13.08 8.96
N VAL A 242 12.08 12.77 7.94
CA VAL A 242 11.33 11.51 7.86
C VAL A 242 11.61 10.81 6.53
N VAL A 243 11.93 9.53 6.58
CA VAL A 243 11.87 8.65 5.40
C VAL A 243 10.78 7.63 5.61
N ALA A 244 9.93 7.43 4.60
CA ALA A 244 8.86 6.46 4.62
C ALA A 244 8.91 5.58 3.38
N SER A 245 8.80 4.27 3.59
CA SER A 245 8.64 3.29 2.52
C SER A 245 7.20 2.87 2.35
N SER A 246 6.94 2.18 1.25
CA SER A 246 5.67 1.54 0.96
C SER A 246 5.97 0.17 0.37
N TRP A 247 5.20 -0.87 0.71
CA TRP A 247 5.50 -2.23 0.23
C TRP A 247 5.01 -2.49 -1.21
N GLY A 248 4.32 -1.54 -1.84
CA GLY A 248 3.96 -1.61 -3.25
C GLY A 248 5.19 -1.69 -4.16
N LEU A 249 5.14 -2.54 -5.20
CA LEU A 249 6.30 -2.85 -6.05
C LEU A 249 6.86 -1.64 -6.80
N ASP A 250 6.01 -0.67 -7.14
CA ASP A 250 6.40 0.57 -7.80
C ASP A 250 6.25 1.79 -6.88
N ASP A 251 5.89 1.58 -5.61
CA ASP A 251 5.64 2.68 -4.69
C ASP A 251 6.98 3.29 -4.27
N GLN A 252 7.14 4.59 -4.52
CA GLN A 252 8.37 5.32 -4.27
C GLN A 252 8.68 5.39 -2.76
N LEU A 253 9.91 5.06 -2.36
CA LEU A 253 10.47 5.46 -1.06
C LEU A 253 10.53 6.98 -1.01
N ARG A 254 10.01 7.60 0.06
CA ARG A 254 9.92 9.05 0.15
C ARG A 254 10.79 9.60 1.26
N TYR A 255 11.43 10.72 0.97
CA TYR A 255 12.18 11.51 1.93
C TYR A 255 11.48 12.85 2.12
N PHE A 256 11.18 13.19 3.37
CA PHE A 256 10.55 14.42 3.79
C PHE A 256 11.53 15.17 4.67
N ARG A 257 12.06 16.26 4.13
CA ARG A 257 12.98 17.14 4.84
C ARG A 257 12.21 18.07 5.75
N ASN A 258 12.66 18.22 6.99
CA ASN A 258 12.11 19.16 7.94
C ASN A 258 12.58 20.58 7.62
N GLN A 259 11.65 21.52 7.58
CA GLN A 259 11.95 22.90 7.19
C GLN A 259 12.36 23.78 8.39
N GLY A 260 12.40 23.23 9.60
CA GLY A 260 12.74 23.92 10.85
C GLY A 260 11.62 24.78 11.45
N ASP A 261 10.49 24.90 10.75
CA ASP A 261 9.28 25.62 11.20
C ASP A 261 8.15 24.68 11.63
N GLY A 262 8.43 23.38 11.72
CA GLY A 262 7.46 22.33 12.02
C GLY A 262 6.70 21.81 10.80
N THR A 263 7.07 22.21 9.58
CA THR A 263 6.55 21.64 8.33
C THR A 263 7.60 20.76 7.63
N PHE A 264 7.14 19.89 6.74
CA PHE A 264 7.98 19.00 5.95
C PHE A 264 7.79 19.24 4.46
N ALA A 265 8.88 19.15 3.70
CA ALA A 265 8.87 19.20 2.24
C ALA A 265 9.37 17.87 1.68
N GLU A 266 8.66 17.33 0.68
CA GLU A 266 9.16 16.14 -0.02
C GLU A 266 10.42 16.48 -0.82
N HIS A 267 11.51 15.76 -0.53
CA HIS A 267 12.84 15.94 -1.11
C HIS A 267 13.36 14.66 -1.81
N THR A 268 12.47 13.71 -2.09
CA THR A 268 12.81 12.38 -2.66
C THR A 268 13.70 12.45 -3.90
N GLU A 269 13.36 13.32 -4.87
CA GLU A 269 14.12 13.45 -6.11
C GLU A 269 15.47 14.13 -5.87
N GLN A 270 15.48 15.21 -5.09
CA GLN A 270 16.66 15.98 -4.74
C GLN A 270 17.67 15.16 -3.94
N ALA A 271 17.18 14.25 -3.11
CA ALA A 271 17.98 13.33 -2.33
C ALA A 271 18.50 12.13 -3.16
N GLY A 272 18.16 12.02 -4.45
CA GLY A 272 18.65 10.94 -5.31
C GLY A 272 17.97 9.58 -5.10
N LEU A 273 16.77 9.57 -4.49
CA LEU A 273 16.03 8.34 -4.17
C LEU A 273 15.06 7.89 -5.27
N THR A 274 14.95 8.66 -6.37
CA THR A 274 14.05 8.32 -7.49
C THR A 274 14.27 6.90 -8.00
N GLY A 275 13.21 6.11 -8.03
CA GLY A 275 13.25 4.72 -8.48
C GLY A 275 13.68 3.70 -7.42
N GLN A 276 14.06 4.14 -6.21
CA GLN A 276 14.08 3.28 -5.03
C GLN A 276 12.65 3.05 -4.58
N VAL A 277 12.04 1.99 -5.11
CA VAL A 277 10.64 1.63 -4.89
C VAL A 277 10.50 0.48 -3.92
N GLY A 278 9.32 0.25 -3.38
CA GLY A 278 9.06 -0.81 -2.43
C GLY A 278 9.74 -0.57 -1.08
N GLY A 279 9.58 -1.53 -0.19
CA GLY A 279 10.13 -1.48 1.16
C GLY A 279 9.05 -1.82 2.16
N LEU A 280 9.06 -3.07 2.63
CA LEU A 280 8.18 -3.47 3.73
C LEU A 280 8.65 -2.85 5.04
N ASN A 281 9.96 -2.72 5.19
CA ASN A 281 10.59 -2.18 6.37
C ASN A 281 11.86 -1.43 5.96
N ILE A 282 12.25 -0.46 6.77
CA ILE A 282 13.44 0.36 6.59
C ILE A 282 14.09 0.57 7.96
N CYS A 283 15.42 0.61 7.98
CA CYS A 283 16.17 0.94 9.20
C CYS A 283 17.42 1.73 8.82
N GLN A 284 17.84 2.62 9.71
CA GLN A 284 19.01 3.47 9.53
C GLN A 284 20.15 3.08 10.46
N ALA A 285 21.37 3.23 9.96
CA ALA A 285 22.62 3.10 10.68
C ALA A 285 23.70 3.89 9.92
N ASP A 286 24.75 4.32 10.60
CA ASP A 286 25.95 4.87 9.97
C ASP A 286 26.92 3.70 9.78
N TYR A 287 26.77 2.97 8.66
CA TYR A 287 27.40 1.65 8.49
C TYR A 287 28.89 1.76 8.15
N ASP A 288 29.33 2.90 7.61
CA ASP A 288 30.73 3.17 7.27
C ASP A 288 31.39 4.21 8.18
N ASN A 289 30.71 4.60 9.27
CA ASN A 289 31.19 5.47 10.34
C ASN A 289 31.67 6.84 9.81
N ASP A 290 30.97 7.36 8.80
CA ASP A 290 31.27 8.63 8.16
C ASP A 290 30.51 9.82 8.80
N GLY A 291 29.64 9.53 9.76
CA GLY A 291 28.82 10.52 10.47
C GLY A 291 27.51 10.86 9.78
N HIS A 292 27.15 10.15 8.72
CA HIS A 292 25.88 10.27 8.02
C HIS A 292 25.05 9.00 8.19
N ARG A 293 23.74 9.17 8.44
CA ARG A 293 22.83 8.02 8.62
C ARG A 293 22.46 7.45 7.26
N ASP A 294 22.86 6.21 7.01
CA ASP A 294 22.49 5.44 5.83
C ASP A 294 21.16 4.72 6.01
N ILE A 295 20.60 4.21 4.92
CA ILE A 295 19.28 3.58 4.93
C ILE A 295 19.34 2.20 4.31
N LEU A 296 18.90 1.19 5.06
CA LEU A 296 18.63 -0.14 4.54
C LEU A 296 17.14 -0.29 4.25
N VAL A 297 16.81 -0.70 3.02
CA VAL A 297 15.44 -0.98 2.57
C VAL A 297 15.25 -2.48 2.38
N LEU A 298 14.32 -3.06 3.13
CA LEU A 298 14.01 -4.48 3.15
C LEU A 298 12.78 -4.79 2.29
N ARG A 299 12.87 -5.82 1.44
CA ARG A 299 11.82 -6.13 0.45
C ARG A 299 11.48 -7.62 0.42
N GLY A 300 10.34 -7.91 -0.20
CA GLY A 300 10.01 -9.26 -0.64
C GLY A 300 9.17 -10.08 0.34
N ALA A 301 9.50 -10.11 1.63
CA ALA A 301 8.79 -10.78 2.73
C ALA A 301 7.56 -11.65 2.33
N TRP A 302 6.35 -11.09 2.45
CA TRP A 302 5.07 -11.79 2.29
C TRP A 302 4.69 -12.11 0.83
N LEU A 303 5.55 -11.78 -0.14
CA LEU A 303 5.31 -12.07 -1.56
C LEU A 303 5.68 -13.51 -1.95
N ALA A 304 6.12 -14.34 -0.99
CA ALA A 304 6.44 -15.76 -1.21
C ALA A 304 7.41 -15.95 -2.40
N ASP A 305 7.08 -16.82 -3.35
CA ASP A 305 7.89 -17.09 -4.56
C ASP A 305 8.08 -15.85 -5.46
N LEU A 306 7.31 -14.78 -5.24
CA LEU A 306 7.43 -13.50 -5.94
C LEU A 306 8.26 -12.49 -5.14
N GLY A 307 8.70 -12.84 -3.94
CA GLY A 307 9.44 -11.98 -3.01
C GLY A 307 10.94 -11.89 -3.25
N HIS A 308 11.45 -12.36 -4.39
CA HIS A 308 12.88 -12.31 -4.73
C HIS A 308 13.35 -10.91 -5.15
N HIS A 309 12.97 -9.89 -4.38
CA HIS A 309 13.39 -8.51 -4.57
C HIS A 309 14.62 -8.22 -3.72
N PRO A 310 15.70 -7.65 -4.30
CA PRO A 310 16.87 -7.30 -3.50
C PRO A 310 16.58 -6.14 -2.55
N ASN A 311 17.27 -6.17 -1.42
CA ASN A 311 17.34 -5.03 -0.52
C ASN A 311 18.16 -3.90 -1.16
N SER A 312 17.99 -2.68 -0.67
CA SER A 312 18.87 -1.56 -1.02
C SER A 312 19.61 -1.10 0.22
N LEU A 313 20.93 -1.01 0.19
CA LEU A 313 21.70 -0.17 1.11
C LEU A 313 21.98 1.15 0.42
N LEU A 314 21.47 2.23 1.00
CA LEU A 314 21.52 3.58 0.46
C LEU A 314 22.49 4.38 1.31
N ARG A 315 23.71 4.59 0.80
CA ARG A 315 24.73 5.39 1.49
C ARG A 315 24.38 6.86 1.40
N ASN A 316 24.33 7.53 2.54
CA ASN A 316 24.10 8.95 2.66
C ASN A 316 25.40 9.72 2.42
N ASN A 317 25.34 10.83 1.68
CA ASN A 317 26.47 11.69 1.36
C ASN A 317 26.22 13.11 1.90
N GLY A 318 25.56 13.21 3.06
CA GLY A 318 25.14 14.47 3.68
C GLY A 318 23.87 15.07 3.07
N GLY A 319 22.78 14.29 3.02
CA GLY A 319 21.48 14.71 2.50
C GLY A 319 21.17 14.23 1.07
N THR A 320 22.05 13.44 0.47
CA THR A 320 21.81 12.75 -0.80
C THR A 320 22.23 11.30 -0.71
N PHE A 321 21.54 10.40 -1.39
CA PHE A 321 21.73 8.96 -1.26
C PHE A 321 22.22 8.30 -2.54
N ALA A 322 23.17 7.38 -2.39
CA ALA A 322 23.67 6.54 -3.47
C ALA A 322 23.50 5.07 -3.12
N ASP A 323 23.08 4.24 -4.07
CA ASP A 323 23.02 2.80 -3.84
C ASP A 323 24.44 2.23 -3.66
N ALA A 324 24.66 1.60 -2.50
CA ALA A 324 25.89 0.93 -2.12
C ALA A 324 25.72 -0.60 -2.04
N THR A 325 24.54 -1.13 -2.36
CA THR A 325 24.14 -2.53 -2.16
C THR A 325 25.14 -3.54 -2.72
N GLU A 326 25.54 -3.36 -3.97
CA GLU A 326 26.51 -4.25 -4.62
C GLU A 326 27.92 -4.09 -4.05
N ALA A 327 28.34 -2.85 -3.78
CA ALA A 327 29.68 -2.55 -3.28
C ALA A 327 29.87 -3.09 -1.85
N ALA A 328 28.82 -3.07 -1.03
CA ALA A 328 28.78 -3.64 0.30
C ALA A 328 28.58 -5.17 0.31
N GLY A 329 28.42 -5.82 -0.85
CA GLY A 329 28.21 -7.27 -0.94
C GLY A 329 26.82 -7.74 -0.48
N LEU A 330 25.84 -6.83 -0.38
CA LEU A 330 24.49 -7.10 0.11
C LEU A 330 23.48 -7.47 -0.98
N LEU A 331 23.90 -7.52 -2.26
CA LEU A 331 23.00 -7.91 -3.33
C LEU A 331 22.63 -9.40 -3.23
N ALA A 332 21.46 -9.66 -2.66
CA ALA A 332 20.87 -10.98 -2.56
C ALA A 332 19.38 -10.93 -2.97
N PHE A 333 18.90 -12.01 -3.59
CA PHE A 333 17.52 -12.12 -4.09
C PHE A 333 16.67 -12.99 -3.15
N HIS A 334 16.69 -12.64 -1.87
CA HIS A 334 15.93 -13.33 -0.83
C HIS A 334 14.95 -12.35 -0.19
N PRO A 335 13.69 -12.77 0.05
CA PRO A 335 12.75 -11.94 0.79
C PRO A 335 13.29 -11.68 2.20
N THR A 336 13.18 -10.44 2.65
CA THR A 336 13.52 -10.02 4.01
C THR A 336 12.39 -9.17 4.60
N HIS A 337 12.24 -9.24 5.93
CA HIS A 337 11.22 -8.51 6.67
C HIS A 337 11.80 -7.63 7.78
N SER A 338 12.88 -8.06 8.41
CA SER A 338 13.48 -7.33 9.53
C SER A 338 14.99 -7.36 9.45
N ALA A 339 15.61 -6.34 10.04
CA ALA A 339 17.04 -6.27 10.22
C ALA A 339 17.38 -5.57 11.53
N ALA A 340 18.58 -5.83 12.03
CA ALA A 340 19.16 -5.17 13.18
C ALA A 340 20.61 -4.84 12.88
N TRP A 341 21.00 -3.62 13.28
CA TRP A 341 22.38 -3.16 13.27
C TRP A 341 22.93 -3.22 14.69
N SER A 342 24.11 -3.79 14.86
CA SER A 342 24.84 -3.82 16.13
C SER A 342 26.28 -4.22 15.86
N ASP A 343 27.21 -3.81 16.70
CA ASP A 343 28.55 -4.37 16.73
C ASP A 343 28.49 -5.73 17.45
N TYR A 344 28.38 -6.84 16.70
CA TYR A 344 28.19 -8.18 17.25
C TYR A 344 29.52 -8.85 17.63
N ASP A 345 30.62 -8.49 16.98
CA ASP A 345 31.94 -9.06 17.26
C ASP A 345 32.86 -8.15 18.10
N ASN A 346 32.40 -6.95 18.43
CA ASN A 346 33.08 -5.92 19.22
C ASN A 346 34.35 -5.35 18.54
N ASP A 347 34.36 -5.25 17.21
CA ASP A 347 35.46 -4.62 16.47
C ASP A 347 35.30 -3.11 16.27
N GLY A 348 34.14 -2.57 16.61
CA GLY A 348 33.81 -1.14 16.55
C GLY A 348 33.11 -0.72 15.25
N ASP A 349 32.96 -1.63 14.28
CA ASP A 349 32.16 -1.44 13.08
C ASP A 349 30.74 -2.04 13.29
N LEU A 350 29.73 -1.51 12.62
CA LEU A 350 28.36 -2.03 12.75
C LEU A 350 28.16 -3.25 11.85
N ASP A 351 27.72 -4.35 12.44
CA ASP A 351 27.27 -5.53 11.71
C ASP A 351 25.78 -5.45 11.35
N LEU A 352 25.43 -6.07 10.23
CA LEU A 352 24.05 -6.25 9.78
C LEU A 352 23.56 -7.69 9.99
N PHE A 353 22.51 -7.86 10.80
CA PHE A 353 21.71 -9.08 10.80
C PHE A 353 20.38 -8.84 10.09
N ALA A 354 20.08 -9.61 9.04
CA ALA A 354 18.80 -9.54 8.32
C ALA A 354 18.07 -10.89 8.35
N ALA A 355 16.75 -10.84 8.59
CA ALA A 355 15.87 -12.00 8.64
C ALA A 355 14.68 -11.86 7.68
N GLY A 356 14.31 -12.98 7.06
CA GLY A 356 13.24 -13.08 6.06
C GLY A 356 12.07 -13.93 6.47
#